data_AF-U5BZT6-F1
#
_entry.id   AF-U5BZT6-F1
#
_cell.length_a   1.000
_cell.length_b   1.000
_cell.length_c   1.000
_cell.angle_alpha   90.00
_cell.angle_beta   90.00
_cell.angle_gamma   90.00
#
_symmetry.space_group_name_H-M   'P 1'
#
loop_
_entity.id
_entity.type
_entity.pdbx_description
1 polymer ?
#
loop_
_entity_poly.entity_id
_entity_poly.type
_entity_poly.pdbx_seq_one_letter_code
_entity_poly.pdbx_strand_id
1 'polypeptide(L)'
;METDNTQNWTWMIDVIFGAIFSLGFVKLDAAFRRISLKSTKEAIQHLFVAAGFLLFVFYYVSAYHMMIRVFPYTFSPYSGFRLFVDLILLFHAMAILTRSMGLHPEKSTMGILIAMSVWHFGASIWQLMAAVEYGGGFQNINPVVFIPHYYFILIYWVVFWTWKFIAKKKRLSALATSRSLIFLLSFSAFAVSIYRYVQLYRLFGEGF
;
A
#
# COMPACT_ATOMS: atom_id res chain seq x y z
N MET A 1 -15.30 11.04 -27.48
CA MET A 1 -14.29 12.02 -27.01
C MET A 1 -14.01 11.91 -25.53
N GLU A 2 -15.00 11.75 -24.64
CA GLU A 2 -14.72 11.54 -23.20
C GLU A 2 -14.07 10.18 -22.89
N THR A 3 -14.45 9.13 -23.62
CA THR A 3 -13.90 7.77 -23.46
C THR A 3 -12.40 7.66 -23.73
N ASP A 4 -11.86 8.45 -24.67
CA ASP A 4 -10.44 8.37 -25.05
C ASP A 4 -9.52 8.96 -23.97
N ASN A 5 -9.95 10.02 -23.28
CA ASN A 5 -9.13 10.67 -22.26
C ASN A 5 -9.06 9.87 -20.96
N THR A 6 -10.15 9.25 -20.52
CA THR A 6 -10.16 8.38 -19.33
C THR A 6 -9.28 7.14 -19.52
N GLN A 7 -9.24 6.59 -20.73
CA GLN A 7 -8.35 5.48 -21.08
C GLN A 7 -6.88 5.89 -21.03
N ASN A 8 -6.54 7.10 -21.49
CA ASN A 8 -5.16 7.63 -21.45
C ASN A 8 -4.63 7.78 -20.02
N TRP A 9 -5.45 8.29 -19.08
CA TRP A 9 -5.03 8.42 -17.67
C TRP A 9 -4.82 7.08 -16.99
N THR A 10 -5.72 6.13 -17.25
CA THR A 10 -5.63 4.77 -16.68
C THR A 10 -4.36 4.07 -17.17
N TRP A 11 -4.11 4.13 -18.48
CA TRP A 11 -2.90 3.57 -19.09
C TRP A 11 -1.62 4.18 -18.52
N MET A 12 -1.56 5.51 -18.34
CA MET A 12 -0.40 6.17 -17.76
C MET A 12 -0.09 5.62 -16.35
N ILE A 13 -1.11 5.46 -15.52
CA ILE A 13 -0.97 4.92 -14.17
C ILE A 13 -0.51 3.45 -14.22
N ASP A 14 -1.02 2.65 -15.15
CA ASP A 14 -0.61 1.24 -15.33
C ASP A 14 0.86 1.11 -15.73
N VAL A 15 1.36 1.99 -16.60
CA VAL A 15 2.79 2.06 -16.94
C VAL A 15 3.63 2.37 -15.71
N ILE A 16 3.18 3.32 -14.87
CA ILE A 16 3.87 3.66 -13.62
C ILE A 16 3.85 2.48 -12.64
N PHE A 17 2.72 1.77 -12.52
CA PHE A 17 2.65 0.54 -11.72
C PHE A 17 3.67 -0.50 -12.20
N GLY A 18 3.72 -0.77 -13.50
CA GLY A 18 4.70 -1.68 -14.09
C GLY A 18 6.14 -1.31 -13.73
N ALA A 19 6.50 -0.03 -13.89
CA ALA A 19 7.82 0.48 -13.54
C ALA A 19 8.15 0.30 -12.04
N ILE A 20 7.17 0.54 -11.15
CA ILE A 20 7.31 0.35 -9.71
C ILE A 20 7.57 -1.11 -9.35
N PHE A 21 6.83 -2.06 -9.95
CA PHE A 21 7.08 -3.50 -9.74
C PHE A 21 8.46 -3.90 -10.24
N SER A 22 8.85 -3.50 -11.45
CA SER A 22 10.17 -3.80 -12.02
C SER A 22 11.29 -3.30 -11.11
N LEU A 23 11.20 -2.07 -10.62
CA LEU A 23 12.20 -1.51 -9.70
C LEU A 23 12.25 -2.29 -8.38
N GLY A 24 11.10 -2.70 -7.84
CA GLY A 24 11.02 -3.57 -6.67
C GLY A 24 11.72 -4.91 -6.89
N PHE A 25 11.42 -5.61 -7.98
CA PHE A 25 12.03 -6.91 -8.29
C PHE A 25 13.54 -6.82 -8.53
N VAL A 26 14.03 -5.75 -9.16
CA VAL A 26 15.48 -5.51 -9.32
C VAL A 26 16.16 -5.36 -7.95
N LYS A 27 15.52 -4.65 -7.00
CA LYS A 27 16.03 -4.52 -5.62
C LYS A 27 16.00 -5.87 -4.91
N LEU A 28 14.91 -6.62 -5.06
CA LEU A 28 14.73 -7.93 -4.44
C LEU A 28 15.78 -8.94 -4.93
N ASP A 29 16.03 -9.04 -6.24
CA ASP A 29 17.05 -9.96 -6.79
C ASP A 29 18.44 -9.63 -6.23
N ALA A 30 18.83 -8.34 -6.26
CA ALA A 30 20.11 -7.89 -5.73
C ALA A 30 20.26 -8.15 -4.22
N ALA A 31 19.20 -7.96 -3.43
CA ALA A 31 19.19 -8.25 -2.00
C ALA A 31 19.21 -9.76 -1.73
N PHE A 32 18.36 -10.52 -2.40
CA PHE A 32 18.22 -11.96 -2.22
C PHE A 32 19.52 -12.69 -2.52
N ARG A 33 20.19 -12.39 -3.64
CA ARG A 33 21.51 -12.98 -3.96
C ARG A 33 22.55 -12.76 -2.87
N ARG A 34 22.56 -11.60 -2.22
CA ARG A 34 23.52 -11.28 -1.16
C ARG A 34 23.17 -11.96 0.18
N ILE A 35 21.89 -12.09 0.48
CA ILE A 35 21.40 -12.69 1.73
C ILE A 35 21.48 -14.22 1.66
N SER A 36 21.12 -14.82 0.51
CA SER A 36 21.14 -16.27 0.31
C SER A 36 22.53 -16.88 0.46
N LEU A 37 23.57 -16.14 0.07
CA LEU A 37 24.97 -16.53 0.28
C LEU A 37 25.38 -16.56 1.77
N LYS A 38 24.64 -15.88 2.65
CA LYS A 38 24.94 -15.80 4.09
C LYS A 38 24.12 -16.78 4.91
N SER A 39 22.81 -16.84 4.65
CA SER A 39 21.90 -17.67 5.42
C SER A 39 20.57 -17.91 4.71
N THR A 40 20.19 -19.19 4.55
CA THR A 40 18.87 -19.60 4.05
C THR A 40 17.74 -19.04 4.91
N LYS A 41 17.92 -19.01 6.25
CA LYS A 41 16.91 -18.49 7.17
C LYS A 41 16.68 -17.00 6.96
N GLU A 42 17.74 -16.20 6.85
CA GLU A 42 17.62 -14.77 6.57
C GLU A 42 17.01 -14.53 5.19
N ALA A 43 17.33 -15.37 4.20
CA ALA A 43 16.76 -15.28 2.86
C ALA A 43 15.25 -15.53 2.86
N ILE A 44 14.77 -16.56 3.56
CA ILE A 44 13.33 -16.84 3.71
C ILE A 44 12.62 -15.70 4.43
N GLN A 45 13.19 -15.18 5.51
CA GLN A 45 12.63 -14.02 6.22
C GLN A 45 12.53 -12.79 5.32
N HIS A 46 13.56 -12.55 4.50
CA HIS A 46 13.57 -11.46 3.55
C HIS A 46 12.49 -11.62 2.47
N LEU A 47 12.33 -12.82 1.91
CA LEU A 47 11.26 -13.12 0.96
C LEU A 47 9.87 -12.92 1.58
N PHE A 48 9.67 -13.31 2.83
CA PHE A 48 8.39 -13.10 3.52
C PHE A 48 8.09 -11.60 3.73
N VAL A 49 9.10 -10.81 4.10
CA VAL A 49 8.97 -9.35 4.20
C VAL A 49 8.62 -8.75 2.83
N ALA A 50 9.35 -9.14 1.78
CA ALA A 50 9.09 -8.67 0.42
C ALA A 50 7.69 -9.05 -0.07
N ALA A 51 7.24 -10.28 0.20
CA ALA A 51 5.93 -10.77 -0.22
C ALA A 51 4.76 -10.00 0.41
N GLY A 52 4.85 -9.67 1.72
CA GLY A 52 3.77 -8.92 2.38
C GLY A 52 3.61 -7.50 1.84
N PHE A 53 4.71 -6.80 1.55
CA PHE A 53 4.67 -5.47 0.93
C PHE A 53 4.38 -5.52 -0.58
N LEU A 54 4.77 -6.58 -1.28
CA LEU A 54 4.37 -6.81 -2.67
C LEU A 54 2.85 -7.00 -2.78
N LEU A 55 2.26 -7.78 -1.86
CA LEU A 55 0.81 -7.97 -1.83
C LEU A 55 0.07 -6.66 -1.55
N PHE A 56 0.63 -5.78 -0.71
CA PHE A 56 0.07 -4.45 -0.50
C PHE A 56 -0.02 -3.63 -1.80
N VAL A 57 1.03 -3.65 -2.63
CA VAL A 57 0.99 -2.95 -3.92
C VAL A 57 0.08 -3.66 -4.94
N PHE A 58 0.04 -4.99 -4.93
CA PHE A 58 -0.91 -5.75 -5.76
C PHE A 58 -2.37 -5.43 -5.40
N TYR A 59 -2.66 -5.32 -4.10
CA TYR A 59 -3.93 -4.82 -3.60
C TYR A 59 -4.23 -3.42 -4.12
N TYR A 60 -3.26 -2.49 -4.09
CA TYR A 60 -3.47 -1.14 -4.63
C TYR A 60 -3.89 -1.18 -6.10
N VAL A 61 -3.16 -1.89 -6.96
CA VAL A 61 -3.51 -2.01 -8.39
C VAL A 61 -4.93 -2.55 -8.57
N SER A 62 -5.27 -3.61 -7.83
CA SER A 62 -6.58 -4.25 -7.92
C SER A 62 -7.70 -3.30 -7.48
N ALA A 63 -7.51 -2.63 -6.34
CA ALA A 63 -8.45 -1.65 -5.80
C ALA A 63 -8.63 -0.47 -6.75
N TYR A 64 -7.53 0.05 -7.31
CA TYR A 64 -7.53 1.13 -8.29
C TYR A 64 -8.41 0.78 -9.51
N HIS A 65 -8.22 -0.41 -10.10
CA HIS A 65 -9.00 -0.85 -11.26
C HIS A 65 -10.49 -1.06 -10.94
N MET A 66 -10.81 -1.60 -9.77
CA MET A 66 -12.21 -1.70 -9.32
C MET A 66 -12.82 -0.31 -9.16
N MET A 67 -12.10 0.62 -8.53
CA MET A 67 -12.62 1.94 -8.19
C MET A 67 -12.76 2.85 -9.41
N ILE A 68 -11.87 2.80 -10.41
CA ILE A 68 -12.02 3.61 -11.63
C ILE A 68 -13.18 3.14 -12.51
N ARG A 69 -13.53 1.85 -12.48
CA ARG A 69 -14.74 1.37 -13.18
C ARG A 69 -16.01 1.97 -12.58
N VAL A 70 -16.05 2.12 -11.25
CA VAL A 70 -17.20 2.68 -10.52
C VAL A 70 -17.19 4.21 -10.54
N PHE A 71 -16.00 4.81 -10.41
CA PHE A 71 -15.77 6.25 -10.32
C PHE A 71 -14.77 6.68 -11.39
N PRO A 72 -15.18 6.69 -12.68
CA PRO A 72 -14.28 7.01 -13.79
C PRO A 72 -13.71 8.42 -13.66
N TYR A 73 -12.66 8.72 -14.41
CA TYR A 73 -12.19 10.10 -14.51
C TYR A 73 -13.08 10.90 -15.47
N THR A 74 -13.49 12.10 -15.06
CA THR A 74 -14.23 13.06 -15.88
C THR A 74 -13.51 14.41 -15.94
N PHE A 75 -14.01 15.35 -16.74
CA PHE A 75 -13.51 16.73 -16.76
C PHE A 75 -14.06 17.53 -15.57
N SER A 76 -13.58 17.23 -14.36
CA SER A 76 -13.95 17.94 -13.14
C SER A 76 -12.72 18.26 -12.27
N PRO A 77 -12.77 19.30 -11.42
CA PRO A 77 -11.71 19.56 -10.43
C PRO A 77 -11.47 18.38 -9.48
N TYR A 78 -12.52 17.63 -9.12
CA TYR A 78 -12.41 16.46 -8.25
C TYR A 78 -11.64 15.32 -8.92
N SER A 79 -11.92 15.06 -10.19
CA SER A 79 -11.17 14.09 -11.00
C SER A 79 -9.70 14.49 -11.15
N GLY A 80 -9.41 15.76 -11.42
CA GLY A 80 -8.03 16.27 -11.47
C GLY A 80 -7.28 16.12 -10.13
N PHE A 81 -7.95 16.39 -9.01
CA PHE A 81 -7.37 16.20 -7.69
C PHE A 81 -7.18 14.72 -7.33
N ARG A 82 -8.11 13.83 -7.70
CA ARG A 82 -7.96 12.37 -7.54
C ARG A 82 -6.73 11.86 -8.31
N LEU A 83 -6.50 12.34 -9.54
CA LEU A 83 -5.31 12.00 -10.31
C LEU A 83 -4.02 12.44 -9.60
N PHE A 84 -3.99 13.66 -9.05
CA PHE A 84 -2.85 14.13 -8.24
C PHE A 84 -2.61 13.26 -7.00
N VAL A 85 -3.69 12.87 -6.30
CA VAL A 85 -3.61 11.95 -5.16
C VAL A 85 -3.05 10.59 -5.61
N ASP A 86 -3.48 10.03 -6.74
CA ASP A 86 -2.92 8.78 -7.26
C ASP A 86 -1.42 8.87 -7.51
N LEU A 87 -0.90 9.98 -8.04
CA LEU A 87 0.55 10.17 -8.20
C LEU A 87 1.28 10.16 -6.85
N ILE A 88 0.70 10.77 -5.81
CA ILE A 88 1.23 10.70 -4.44
C ILE A 88 1.21 9.26 -3.93
N LEU A 89 0.10 8.53 -4.13
CA LEU A 89 -0.05 7.14 -3.70
C LEU A 89 0.95 6.22 -4.41
N LEU A 90 1.16 6.40 -5.72
CA LEU A 90 2.16 5.70 -6.51
C LEU A 90 3.58 5.96 -5.98
N PHE A 91 3.92 7.21 -5.67
CA PHE A 91 5.22 7.53 -5.06
C PHE A 91 5.41 6.81 -3.72
N HIS A 92 4.38 6.76 -2.88
CA HIS A 92 4.44 6.05 -1.60
C HIS A 92 4.53 4.53 -1.79
N ALA A 93 3.82 3.95 -2.75
CA ALA A 93 3.92 2.54 -3.12
C ALA A 93 5.35 2.19 -3.58
N MET A 94 5.95 3.04 -4.42
CA MET A 94 7.36 2.91 -4.83
C MET A 94 8.30 2.96 -3.62
N ALA A 95 8.13 3.93 -2.73
CA ALA A 95 8.91 4.06 -1.52
C ALA A 95 8.79 2.83 -0.59
N ILE A 96 7.59 2.26 -0.45
CA ILE A 96 7.35 1.04 0.33
C ILE A 96 8.08 -0.14 -0.31
N LEU A 97 7.89 -0.39 -1.61
CA LEU A 97 8.51 -1.53 -2.31
C LEU A 97 10.03 -1.45 -2.32
N THR A 98 10.59 -0.33 -2.76
CA THR A 98 12.05 -0.19 -2.90
C THR A 98 12.80 -0.29 -1.57
N ARG A 99 12.19 0.15 -0.46
CA ARG A 99 12.75 0.04 0.89
C ARG A 99 12.57 -1.35 1.49
N SER A 100 11.42 -1.97 1.28
CA SER A 100 11.13 -3.31 1.82
C SER A 100 11.86 -4.44 1.09
N MET A 101 12.12 -4.28 -0.21
CA MET A 101 12.86 -5.24 -1.04
C MET A 101 14.37 -4.98 -1.08
N GLY A 102 14.85 -3.94 -0.40
CA GLY A 102 16.28 -3.63 -0.32
C GLY A 102 17.04 -4.58 0.61
N LEU A 103 18.37 -4.51 0.62
CA LEU A 103 19.23 -5.39 1.44
C LEU A 103 19.00 -5.28 2.96
N HIS A 104 18.56 -4.11 3.42
CA HIS A 104 18.38 -3.78 4.84
C HIS A 104 17.01 -3.12 5.08
N PRO A 105 15.91 -3.86 4.89
CA PRO A 105 14.58 -3.28 5.06
C PRO A 105 14.32 -2.84 6.50
N GLU A 106 14.97 -3.48 7.48
CA GLU A 106 14.87 -3.15 8.89
C GLU A 106 15.34 -1.72 9.22
N LYS A 107 16.30 -1.18 8.44
CA LYS A 107 16.78 0.20 8.61
C LYS A 107 15.76 1.24 8.12
N SER A 108 14.86 0.81 7.24
CA SER A 108 13.83 1.67 6.64
C SER A 108 12.46 1.53 7.31
N THR A 109 12.36 0.75 8.39
CA THR A 109 11.08 0.41 9.04
C THR A 109 10.20 1.63 9.33
N MET A 110 10.78 2.69 9.90
CA MET A 110 10.03 3.92 10.19
C MET A 110 9.56 4.62 8.90
N GLY A 111 10.43 4.70 7.90
CA GLY A 111 10.08 5.30 6.61
C GLY A 111 8.99 4.53 5.87
N ILE A 112 8.98 3.20 6.00
CA ILE A 112 7.93 2.33 5.45
C ILE A 112 6.61 2.57 6.20
N LEU A 113 6.63 2.59 7.53
CA LEU A 113 5.44 2.85 8.35
C LEU A 113 4.79 4.21 8.02
N ILE A 114 5.61 5.26 7.91
CA ILE A 114 5.13 6.59 7.51
C ILE A 114 4.54 6.53 6.11
N ALA A 115 5.23 5.90 5.16
CA ALA A 115 4.76 5.81 3.79
C ALA A 115 3.42 5.06 3.66
N MET A 116 3.25 3.96 4.39
CA MET A 116 1.97 3.25 4.46
C MET A 116 0.87 4.10 5.09
N SER A 117 1.21 4.88 6.12
CA SER A 117 0.23 5.74 6.79
C SER A 117 -0.27 6.84 5.86
N VAL A 118 0.66 7.51 5.16
CA VAL A 118 0.33 8.53 4.15
C VAL A 118 -0.43 7.90 2.99
N TRP A 119 -0.06 6.70 2.55
CA TRP A 119 -0.78 5.99 1.50
C TRP A 119 -2.25 5.74 1.89
N HIS A 120 -2.52 5.21 3.09
CA HIS A 120 -3.90 5.00 3.54
C HIS A 120 -4.68 6.30 3.70
N PHE A 121 -4.03 7.35 4.22
CA PHE A 121 -4.64 8.65 4.32
C PHE A 121 -5.01 9.21 2.94
N GLY A 122 -4.09 9.17 1.97
CA GLY A 122 -4.34 9.57 0.60
C GLY A 122 -5.46 8.75 -0.07
N ALA A 123 -5.50 7.43 0.15
CA ALA A 123 -6.57 6.58 -0.36
C ALA A 123 -7.95 6.97 0.22
N SER A 124 -8.01 7.36 1.50
CA SER A 124 -9.23 7.87 2.11
C SER A 124 -9.68 9.19 1.51
N ILE A 125 -8.74 10.10 1.20
CA ILE A 125 -9.02 11.36 0.50
C ILE A 125 -9.53 11.09 -0.91
N TRP A 126 -8.86 10.19 -1.65
CA TRP A 126 -9.27 9.80 -3.00
C TRP A 126 -10.71 9.31 -3.02
N GLN A 127 -11.06 8.41 -2.10
CA GLN A 127 -12.42 7.87 -1.97
C GLN A 127 -13.44 8.92 -1.54
N LEU A 128 -13.07 9.82 -0.64
CA LEU A 128 -13.92 10.93 -0.23
C LEU A 128 -14.26 11.82 -1.42
N MET A 129 -13.27 12.18 -2.23
CA MET A 129 -13.47 13.01 -3.42
C MET A 129 -14.32 12.31 -4.48
N ALA A 130 -14.09 11.00 -4.70
CA ALA A 130 -14.93 10.20 -5.60
C ALA A 130 -16.39 10.18 -5.14
N ALA A 131 -16.62 9.99 -3.83
CA ALA A 131 -17.97 9.96 -3.29
C ALA A 131 -18.67 11.33 -3.33
N VAL A 132 -17.94 12.45 -3.19
CA VAL A 132 -18.51 13.79 -3.38
C VAL A 132 -18.92 14.00 -4.83
N GLU A 133 -18.04 13.63 -5.78
CA GLU A 133 -18.25 13.81 -7.21
C GLU A 133 -19.44 12.98 -7.74
N TYR A 134 -19.56 11.72 -7.31
CA TYR A 134 -20.56 10.77 -7.85
C TYR A 134 -21.75 10.49 -6.93
N GLY A 135 -21.66 10.79 -5.63
CA GLY A 135 -22.68 10.45 -4.63
C GLY A 135 -23.68 11.56 -4.32
N GLY A 136 -23.65 12.70 -5.04
CA GLY A 136 -24.54 13.83 -4.76
C GLY A 136 -24.14 14.64 -3.51
N GLY A 137 -22.87 14.60 -3.12
CA GLY A 137 -22.29 15.41 -2.03
C GLY A 137 -21.95 14.63 -0.74
N PHE A 138 -21.36 15.34 0.22
CA PHE A 138 -20.78 14.75 1.45
C PHE A 138 -21.76 13.97 2.33
N GLN A 139 -23.06 14.22 2.22
CA GLN A 139 -24.07 13.63 3.10
C GLN A 139 -24.41 12.17 2.75
N ASN A 140 -24.05 11.71 1.56
CA ASN A 140 -24.36 10.35 1.07
C ASN A 140 -23.15 9.40 1.09
N ILE A 141 -22.02 9.83 1.67
CA ILE A 141 -20.78 9.04 1.67
C ILE A 141 -20.91 7.90 2.66
N ASN A 142 -20.89 6.66 2.17
CA ASN A 142 -20.89 5.49 3.05
C ASN A 142 -19.56 5.41 3.84
N PRO A 143 -19.59 5.55 5.18
CA PRO A 143 -18.38 5.56 6.00
C PRO A 143 -17.58 4.26 5.90
N VAL A 144 -18.21 3.14 5.55
CA VAL A 144 -17.56 1.82 5.37
C VAL A 144 -16.50 1.86 4.25
N VAL A 145 -16.58 2.83 3.34
CA VAL A 145 -15.62 2.96 2.25
C VAL A 145 -14.30 3.53 2.76
N PHE A 146 -14.29 4.66 3.48
CA PHE A 146 -13.05 5.36 3.84
C PHE A 146 -12.56 5.12 5.28
N ILE A 147 -13.44 4.78 6.24
CA ILE A 147 -13.07 4.52 7.63
C ILE A 147 -12.01 3.41 7.79
N PRO A 148 -12.07 2.29 7.04
CA PRO A 148 -11.08 1.22 7.17
C PRO A 148 -9.63 1.70 7.04
N HIS A 149 -9.36 2.71 6.21
CA HIS A 149 -8.02 3.26 6.04
C HIS A 149 -7.45 3.85 7.34
N TYR A 150 -8.27 4.52 8.14
CA TYR A 150 -7.85 5.05 9.45
C TYR A 150 -7.61 3.94 10.47
N TYR A 151 -8.41 2.87 10.44
CA TYR A 151 -8.15 1.69 11.26
C TYR A 151 -6.85 1.00 10.87
N PHE A 152 -6.51 0.91 9.58
CA PHE A 152 -5.25 0.32 9.13
C PHE A 152 -4.04 1.12 9.61
N ILE A 153 -4.11 2.46 9.52
CA ILE A 153 -3.10 3.35 10.11
C ILE A 153 -2.94 3.04 11.60
N LEU A 154 -4.04 3.04 12.35
CA LEU A 154 -4.02 2.74 13.78
C LEU A 154 -3.39 1.38 14.07
N ILE A 155 -3.75 0.33 13.33
CA ILE A 155 -3.20 -1.02 13.49
C ILE A 155 -1.68 -1.02 13.33
N TYR A 156 -1.14 -0.36 12.30
CA TYR A 156 0.31 -0.33 12.08
C TYR A 156 1.06 0.39 13.21
N TRP A 157 0.51 1.51 13.69
CA TRP A 157 1.10 2.23 14.82
C TRP A 157 0.97 1.48 16.14
N VAL A 158 -0.15 0.80 16.39
CA VAL A 158 -0.33 -0.06 17.56
C VAL A 158 0.67 -1.21 17.53
N VAL A 159 0.86 -1.88 16.39
CA VAL A 159 1.88 -2.92 16.22
C VAL A 159 3.28 -2.36 16.51
N PHE A 160 3.60 -1.19 15.98
CA PHE A 160 4.88 -0.52 16.20
C PHE A 160 5.18 -0.24 17.67
N TRP A 161 4.25 0.43 18.36
CA TRP A 161 4.45 0.83 19.75
C TRP A 161 4.41 -0.36 20.71
N THR A 162 3.47 -1.28 20.49
CA THR A 162 3.36 -2.52 21.28
C THR A 162 4.65 -3.33 21.17
N TRP A 163 5.17 -3.50 19.95
CA TRP A 163 6.40 -4.25 19.75
C TRP A 163 7.62 -3.54 20.35
N LYS A 164 7.74 -2.21 20.19
CA LYS A 164 8.81 -1.45 20.85
C LYS A 164 8.78 -1.61 22.37
N PHE A 165 7.60 -1.61 22.97
CA PHE A 165 7.44 -1.82 24.40
C PHE A 165 7.86 -3.24 24.83
N ILE A 166 7.42 -4.27 24.10
CA ILE A 166 7.82 -5.66 24.35
C ILE A 166 9.34 -5.84 24.18
N ALA A 167 9.92 -5.30 23.11
CA ALA A 167 11.34 -5.39 22.82
C ALA A 167 12.20 -4.71 23.91
N LYS A 168 11.74 -3.55 24.42
CA LYS A 168 12.35 -2.87 25.57
C LYS A 168 12.29 -3.76 26.83
N LYS A 169 11.12 -4.33 27.14
CA LYS A 169 10.96 -5.25 28.29
C LYS A 169 11.86 -6.48 28.18
N LYS A 170 12.02 -7.04 26.98
CA LYS A 170 12.88 -8.19 26.70
C LYS A 170 14.36 -7.83 26.46
N ARG A 171 14.73 -6.55 26.57
CA ARG A 171 16.10 -6.04 26.34
C ARG A 171 16.70 -6.51 25.00
N LEU A 172 15.88 -6.55 23.95
CA LEU A 172 16.35 -6.95 22.62
C LEU A 172 17.30 -5.89 22.05
N SER A 173 18.26 -6.33 21.23
CA SER A 173 19.13 -5.40 20.50
C SER A 173 18.32 -4.55 19.51
N ALA A 174 18.84 -3.38 19.16
CA ALA A 174 18.19 -2.48 18.19
C ALA A 174 17.96 -3.15 16.82
N LEU A 175 18.92 -3.97 16.38
CA LEU A 175 18.82 -4.72 15.13
C LEU A 175 17.74 -5.80 15.21
N ALA A 176 17.73 -6.60 16.27
CA ALA A 176 16.71 -7.64 16.47
C ALA A 176 15.30 -7.04 16.55
N THR A 177 15.17 -5.91 17.25
CA THR A 177 13.92 -5.14 17.34
C THR A 177 13.44 -4.68 15.98
N SER A 178 14.34 -4.13 15.15
CA SER A 178 13.99 -3.59 13.83
C SER A 178 13.63 -4.71 12.84
N ARG A 179 14.36 -5.83 12.84
CA ARG A 179 14.07 -7.01 11.99
C ARG A 179 12.72 -7.65 12.31
N SER A 180 12.41 -7.81 13.59
CA SER A 180 11.11 -8.33 14.02
C SER A 180 9.97 -7.36 13.76
N LEU A 181 10.21 -6.05 13.92
CA LEU A 181 9.22 -5.03 13.64
C LEU A 181 8.85 -4.97 12.15
N ILE A 182 9.83 -4.98 11.24
CA ILE A 182 9.53 -4.97 9.80
C ILE A 182 8.80 -6.25 9.36
N PHE A 183 9.10 -7.39 10.00
CA PHE A 183 8.37 -8.63 9.80
C PHE A 183 6.90 -8.51 10.23
N LEU A 184 6.64 -7.97 11.42
CA LEU A 184 5.27 -7.74 11.92
C LEU A 184 4.50 -6.76 11.03
N LEU A 185 5.14 -5.67 10.61
CA LEU A 185 4.52 -4.71 9.70
C LEU A 185 4.21 -5.33 8.33
N SER A 186 5.10 -6.17 7.79
CA SER A 186 4.83 -6.93 6.55
C SER A 186 3.61 -7.84 6.71
N PHE A 187 3.53 -8.55 7.83
CA PHE A 187 2.38 -9.41 8.13
C PHE A 187 1.08 -8.62 8.26
N SER A 188 1.11 -7.46 8.95
CA SER A 188 -0.04 -6.57 9.04
C SER A 188 -0.44 -6.00 7.67
N ALA A 189 0.53 -5.63 6.83
CA ALA A 189 0.28 -5.16 5.46
C ALA A 189 -0.42 -6.26 4.64
N PHE A 190 0.07 -7.49 4.71
CA PHE A 190 -0.52 -8.66 4.08
C PHE A 190 -1.98 -8.86 4.52
N ALA A 191 -2.23 -8.92 5.83
CA ALA A 191 -3.57 -9.15 6.37
C ALA A 191 -4.56 -8.04 6.01
N VAL A 192 -4.14 -6.78 6.12
CA VAL A 192 -4.95 -5.61 5.72
C VAL A 192 -5.28 -5.65 4.22
N SER A 193 -4.31 -6.01 3.39
CA SER A 193 -4.47 -6.07 1.93
C SER A 193 -5.50 -7.13 1.52
N ILE A 194 -5.44 -8.32 2.13
CA ILE A 194 -6.43 -9.39 1.89
C ILE A 194 -7.81 -8.94 2.37
N TYR A 195 -7.91 -8.47 3.61
CA TYR A 195 -9.18 -8.02 4.18
C TYR A 195 -9.84 -6.96 3.30
N ARG A 196 -9.07 -5.95 2.88
CA ARG A 196 -9.59 -4.85 2.08
C ARG A 196 -9.91 -5.27 0.65
N TYR A 197 -9.13 -6.17 0.04
CA TYR A 197 -9.46 -6.74 -1.26
C TYR A 197 -10.81 -7.46 -1.22
N VAL A 198 -11.03 -8.34 -0.23
CA VAL A 198 -12.30 -9.07 -0.06
C VAL A 198 -13.47 -8.11 0.17
N GLN A 199 -13.25 -7.07 0.98
CA GLN A 199 -14.26 -6.05 1.23
C GLN A 199 -14.66 -5.30 -0.05
N LEU A 200 -13.69 -4.85 -0.86
CA LEU A 200 -13.96 -4.16 -2.12
C LEU A 200 -14.62 -5.09 -3.15
N TYR A 201 -14.19 -6.34 -3.22
CA TYR A 201 -14.80 -7.33 -4.11
C TYR A 201 -16.28 -7.56 -3.79
N ARG A 202 -16.67 -7.61 -2.51
CA ARG A 202 -18.08 -7.71 -2.13
C ARG A 202 -18.88 -6.46 -2.47
N LEU A 203 -18.28 -5.28 -2.31
CA LEU A 203 -18.98 -4.00 -2.54
C LEU A 203 -19.13 -3.67 -4.02
N PHE A 204 -18.14 -4.01 -4.84
CA PHE A 204 -18.03 -3.54 -6.22
C PHE A 204 -17.82 -4.66 -7.24
N GLY A 205 -17.59 -5.90 -6.79
CA GLY A 205 -17.29 -7.05 -7.62
C GLY A 205 -18.48 -7.99 -7.87
N GLU A 206 -19.55 -7.93 -7.09
CA GLU A 206 -20.73 -8.81 -7.26
C GLU A 206 -21.69 -8.40 -8.40
N GLY A 207 -21.21 -7.60 -9.36
CA GLY A 207 -21.92 -7.24 -10.61
C GLY A 207 -21.14 -7.60 -11.88
N PHE A 208 -20.11 -8.45 -11.75
CA PHE A 208 -19.40 -9.11 -12.85
C PHE A 208 -20.03 -10.47 -13.17
#